data_AF-A0A7X7YNI2-F1
#
_entry.id   AF-A0A7X7YNI2-F1
#
_cell.length_a   1.000
_cell.length_b   1.000
_cell.length_c   1.000
_cell.angle_alpha   90.00
_cell.angle_beta   90.00
_cell.angle_gamma   90.00
#
_symmetry.space_group_name_H-M   'P 1'
#
loop_
_entity.id
_entity.type
_entity.pdbx_description
1 polymer ?
#
loop_
_entity_poly.entity_id
_entity_poly.type
_entity_poly.pdbx_seq_one_letter_code
_entity_poly.pdbx_strand_id
1 'polypeptide(L)'
;MTSDSIYQIKLALSSLSIYRNLLMDPVIKKFSAVINCLNSEGDPLDFMNFYNDFFYSLASTDRSLRSYIIEQIIYDDNPYSDRCTRGKDCSGLAAAAAKDLNALQLIADLSSAAIKAEAQKLNGLDTSLLYALPDWELSENPASNPGIHQDIKELLDKSSCWSDCLPALSQFYREVGAGIFARYYAFYWDGNKIQGVDYPDQIKLKDLFGYEKERAEVIENTRQFLQGCPANNVLLYGDRGTGKS
;
A
#
# COMPACT_ATOMS: atom_id res chain seq x y z
N MET A 1 -6.92 -6.17 26.06
CA MET A 1 -5.75 -6.95 25.63
C MET A 1 -4.95 -7.38 26.85
N THR A 2 -4.35 -8.56 26.81
CA THR A 2 -3.54 -9.17 27.88
C THR A 2 -2.06 -9.13 27.48
N SER A 3 -1.12 -9.41 28.39
CA SER A 3 0.31 -9.53 28.05
C SER A 3 0.58 -10.52 26.89
N ASP A 4 -0.30 -11.51 26.72
CA ASP A 4 -0.25 -12.43 25.58
C ASP A 4 -0.49 -11.73 24.24
N SER A 5 -1.29 -10.66 24.21
CA SER A 5 -1.63 -9.92 22.99
C SER A 5 -0.41 -9.23 22.37
N ILE A 6 0.46 -8.59 23.16
CA ILE A 6 1.69 -7.98 22.63
C ILE A 6 2.67 -9.04 22.13
N TYR A 7 2.76 -10.19 22.82
CA TYR A 7 3.58 -11.30 22.36
C TYR A 7 3.07 -11.83 21.00
N GLN A 8 1.76 -11.93 20.80
CA GLN A 8 1.19 -12.29 19.50
C GLN A 8 1.55 -11.29 18.40
N ILE A 9 1.57 -9.98 18.68
CA ILE A 9 2.01 -8.96 17.69
C ILE A 9 3.51 -9.11 17.36
N LYS A 10 4.37 -9.34 18.36
CA LYS A 10 5.80 -9.60 18.16
C LYS A 10 6.02 -10.85 17.28
N LEU A 11 5.26 -11.91 17.53
CA LEU A 11 5.27 -13.11 16.71
C LEU A 11 4.77 -12.81 15.29
N ALA A 12 3.67 -12.08 15.14
CA ALA A 12 3.11 -11.71 13.85
C ALA A 12 4.16 -11.02 12.97
N LEU A 13 4.78 -9.93 13.47
CA LEU A 13 5.88 -9.22 12.80
C LEU A 13 7.05 -10.13 12.46
N SER A 14 7.50 -10.93 13.43
CA SER A 14 8.66 -11.81 13.25
C SER A 14 8.40 -12.95 12.27
N SER A 15 7.14 -13.34 12.10
CA SER A 15 6.73 -14.50 11.32
C SER A 15 6.38 -14.22 9.86
N LEU A 16 6.40 -12.93 9.45
CA LEU A 16 6.23 -12.51 8.06
C LEU A 16 7.27 -13.18 7.17
N SER A 17 6.82 -13.68 6.02
CA SER A 17 7.57 -14.53 5.09
C SER A 17 7.51 -14.01 3.65
N ILE A 18 6.33 -13.90 3.06
CA ILE A 18 6.06 -13.29 1.74
C ILE A 18 6.17 -11.78 1.82
N TYR A 19 5.47 -11.15 2.77
CA TYR A 19 5.45 -9.70 2.96
C TYR A 19 6.60 -9.22 3.86
N ARG A 20 7.75 -9.92 3.84
CA ARG A 20 8.90 -9.62 4.71
C ARG A 20 9.46 -8.22 4.48
N ASN A 21 9.38 -7.72 3.24
CA ASN A 21 9.88 -6.40 2.84
C ASN A 21 9.20 -5.27 3.62
N LEU A 22 7.97 -5.46 4.08
CA LEU A 22 7.25 -4.46 4.89
C LEU A 22 7.97 -4.15 6.21
N LEU A 23 8.82 -5.04 6.74
CA LEU A 23 9.62 -4.73 7.94
C LEU A 23 10.69 -3.65 7.70
N MET A 24 11.02 -3.38 6.43
CA MET A 24 11.94 -2.32 6.03
C MET A 24 11.21 -1.00 5.74
N ASP A 25 9.88 -1.02 5.65
CA ASP A 25 9.07 0.18 5.47
C ASP A 25 9.26 1.14 6.65
N PRO A 26 9.44 2.47 6.42
CA PRO A 26 9.72 3.42 7.49
C PRO A 26 8.69 3.44 8.61
N VAL A 27 7.39 3.35 8.29
CA VAL A 27 6.32 3.41 9.28
C VAL A 27 6.23 2.09 10.05
N ILE A 28 6.26 0.95 9.34
CA ILE A 28 6.19 -0.38 9.97
C ILE A 28 7.43 -0.67 10.82
N LYS A 29 8.61 -0.20 10.41
CA LYS A 29 9.84 -0.31 11.20
C LYS A 29 9.74 0.46 12.51
N LYS A 30 9.20 1.68 12.48
CA LYS A 30 8.97 2.49 13.70
C LYS A 30 7.89 1.88 14.58
N PHE A 31 6.81 1.37 14.00
CA PHE A 31 5.81 0.59 14.74
C PHE A 31 6.44 -0.62 15.43
N SER A 32 7.30 -1.36 14.73
CA SER A 32 8.01 -2.50 15.31
C SER A 32 8.90 -2.09 16.48
N ALA A 33 9.51 -0.90 16.43
CA ALA A 33 10.28 -0.36 17.56
C ALA A 33 9.40 -0.09 18.79
N VAL A 34 8.20 0.49 18.60
CA VAL A 34 7.20 0.66 19.67
C VAL A 34 6.85 -0.69 20.31
N ILE A 35 6.53 -1.70 19.49
CA ILE A 35 6.17 -3.03 20.01
C ILE A 35 7.36 -3.67 20.76
N ASN A 36 8.57 -3.54 20.23
CA ASN A 36 9.74 -4.20 20.81
C ASN A 36 10.19 -3.56 22.13
N CYS A 37 10.01 -2.25 22.31
CA CYS A 37 10.34 -1.57 23.56
C CYS A 37 9.34 -1.85 24.71
N LEU A 38 8.14 -2.36 24.40
CA LEU A 38 7.18 -2.83 25.42
C LEU A 38 7.70 -4.12 26.09
N ASN A 39 8.28 -3.96 27.27
CA ASN A 39 8.73 -5.03 28.15
C ASN A 39 8.80 -4.53 29.61
N SER A 40 8.76 -5.45 30.59
CA SER A 40 8.68 -5.11 32.01
C SER A 40 9.91 -4.40 32.59
N GLU A 41 11.04 -4.40 31.87
CA GLU A 41 12.30 -3.78 32.27
C GLU A 41 12.63 -2.54 31.40
N GLY A 42 11.71 -2.13 30.53
CA GLY A 42 11.96 -1.15 29.47
C GLY A 42 11.86 0.29 29.97
N ASP A 43 12.73 1.15 29.45
CA ASP A 43 12.72 2.58 29.79
C ASP A 43 11.43 3.26 29.28
N PRO A 44 10.63 3.89 30.17
CA PRO A 44 9.50 4.73 29.78
C PRO A 44 9.82 5.80 28.73
N LEU A 45 11.03 6.36 28.77
CA LEU A 45 11.48 7.40 27.82
C LEU A 45 11.63 6.83 26.40
N ASP A 46 12.15 5.60 26.29
CA ASP A 46 12.28 4.92 24.99
C ASP A 46 10.90 4.69 24.37
N PHE A 47 9.93 4.23 25.17
CA PHE A 47 8.55 4.07 24.69
C PHE A 47 7.99 5.40 24.17
N MET A 48 8.13 6.49 24.94
CA MET A 48 7.65 7.81 24.53
C MET A 48 8.29 8.29 23.22
N ASN A 49 9.60 8.08 23.05
CA ASN A 49 10.32 8.47 21.85
C ASN A 49 9.88 7.64 20.64
N PHE A 50 9.83 6.31 20.76
CA PHE A 50 9.41 5.45 19.66
C PHE A 50 7.95 5.67 19.29
N TYR A 51 7.07 5.88 20.29
CA TYR A 51 5.65 6.17 20.06
C TYR A 51 5.47 7.44 19.22
N ASN A 52 6.11 8.53 19.63
CA ASN A 52 5.98 9.81 18.93
C ASN A 52 6.65 9.78 17.54
N ASP A 53 7.79 9.08 17.39
CA ASP A 53 8.42 8.93 16.08
C ASP A 53 7.56 8.10 15.11
N PHE A 54 6.94 7.02 15.60
CA PHE A 54 5.95 6.26 14.83
C PHE A 54 4.73 7.13 14.47
N PHE A 55 4.12 7.79 15.45
CA PHE A 55 2.95 8.64 15.24
C PHE A 55 3.23 9.73 14.20
N TYR A 56 4.34 10.46 14.34
CA TYR A 56 4.75 11.48 13.39
C TYR A 56 4.91 10.91 11.97
N SER A 57 5.55 9.75 11.86
CA SER A 57 5.75 9.09 10.57
C SER A 57 4.45 8.67 9.92
N LEU A 58 3.50 8.14 10.68
CA LEU A 58 2.19 7.72 10.17
C LEU A 58 1.32 8.94 9.81
N ALA A 59 1.25 9.94 10.68
CA ALA A 59 0.48 11.17 10.45
C ALA A 59 0.97 11.93 9.21
N SER A 60 2.26 11.86 8.89
CA SER A 60 2.84 12.45 7.68
C SER A 60 2.35 11.79 6.38
N THR A 61 1.69 10.63 6.46
CA THR A 61 1.14 9.91 5.29
C THR A 61 -0.32 10.25 5.01
N ASP A 62 -1.00 10.99 5.89
CA ASP A 62 -2.43 11.31 5.83
C ASP A 62 -3.35 10.07 5.70
N ARG A 63 -2.95 8.97 6.36
CA ARG A 63 -3.65 7.67 6.34
C ARG A 63 -3.75 7.08 7.74
N SER A 64 -4.76 6.25 7.98
CA SER A 64 -4.78 5.38 9.15
C SER A 64 -3.73 4.26 9.03
N LEU A 65 -3.36 3.64 10.16
CA LEU A 65 -2.46 2.48 10.15
C LEU A 65 -3.01 1.34 9.27
N ARG A 66 -4.32 1.10 9.33
CA ARG A 66 -5.00 0.06 8.54
C ARG A 66 -4.86 0.33 7.05
N SER A 67 -5.30 1.51 6.59
CA SER A 67 -5.21 1.89 5.17
C SER A 67 -3.77 1.96 4.68
N TYR A 68 -2.83 2.38 5.54
CA TYR A 68 -1.41 2.35 5.23
C TYR A 68 -0.92 0.93 4.96
N ILE A 69 -1.21 -0.04 5.84
CA ILE A 69 -0.81 -1.44 5.67
C ILE A 69 -1.47 -2.06 4.43
N ILE A 70 -2.75 -1.78 4.19
CA ILE A 70 -3.46 -2.22 2.98
C ILE A 70 -2.73 -1.74 1.72
N GLU A 71 -2.31 -0.47 1.71
CA GLU A 71 -1.55 0.07 0.58
C GLU A 71 -0.19 -0.61 0.40
N GLN A 72 0.52 -0.90 1.51
CA GLN A 72 1.77 -1.66 1.44
C GLN A 72 1.54 -3.07 0.89
N ILE A 73 0.46 -3.76 1.27
CA ILE A 73 0.11 -5.08 0.74
C ILE A 73 -0.10 -5.00 -0.77
N ILE A 74 -0.97 -4.08 -1.24
CA ILE A 74 -1.39 -3.99 -2.65
C ILE A 74 -0.20 -3.68 -3.57
N TYR A 75 0.78 -2.92 -3.10
CA TYR A 75 1.92 -2.49 -3.90
C TYR A 75 3.22 -3.23 -3.57
N ASP A 76 3.20 -4.28 -2.74
CA ASP A 76 4.41 -5.04 -2.43
C ASP A 76 4.87 -5.85 -3.64
N ASP A 77 6.13 -5.67 -4.03
CA ASP A 77 6.81 -6.50 -5.01
C ASP A 77 7.54 -7.62 -4.27
N ASN A 78 6.93 -8.81 -4.28
CA ASN A 78 7.37 -9.95 -3.50
C ASN A 78 7.23 -11.26 -4.30
N PRO A 79 7.78 -12.38 -3.81
CA PRO A 79 7.75 -13.64 -4.56
C PRO A 79 6.35 -14.16 -4.92
N TYR A 80 5.32 -13.78 -4.16
CA TYR A 80 3.93 -14.15 -4.47
C TYR A 80 3.36 -13.26 -5.57
N SER A 81 3.47 -11.93 -5.43
CA SER A 81 2.95 -10.98 -6.41
C SER A 81 3.66 -11.11 -7.77
N ASP A 82 4.99 -11.32 -7.80
CA ASP A 82 5.74 -11.63 -9.04
C ASP A 82 5.20 -12.88 -9.77
N ARG A 83 4.90 -13.95 -9.03
CA ARG A 83 4.35 -15.17 -9.64
C ARG A 83 2.95 -14.95 -10.19
N CYS A 84 2.10 -14.23 -9.45
CA CYS A 84 0.77 -13.86 -9.93
C CYS A 84 0.87 -13.05 -11.23
N THR A 85 1.68 -11.99 -11.26
CA THR A 85 1.86 -11.14 -12.44
C THR A 85 2.37 -11.92 -13.66
N ARG A 86 3.19 -12.94 -13.45
CA ARG A 86 3.69 -13.82 -14.53
C ARG A 86 2.73 -14.95 -14.93
N GLY A 87 1.54 -15.02 -14.33
CA GLY A 87 0.58 -16.10 -14.57
C GLY A 87 1.09 -17.49 -14.14
N LYS A 88 2.07 -17.56 -13.24
CA LYS A 88 2.65 -18.82 -12.75
C LYS A 88 1.80 -19.42 -11.64
N ASP A 89 2.00 -20.72 -11.39
CA ASP A 89 1.37 -21.38 -10.25
C ASP A 89 1.86 -20.77 -8.91
N CYS A 90 0.89 -20.36 -8.10
CA CYS A 90 1.08 -19.69 -6.82
C CYS A 90 0.77 -20.61 -5.64
N SER A 91 0.33 -21.85 -5.88
CA SER A 91 -0.10 -22.80 -4.84
C SER A 91 0.94 -22.99 -3.74
N GLY A 92 2.23 -23.13 -4.10
CA GLY A 92 3.33 -23.32 -3.16
C GLY A 92 3.63 -22.13 -2.25
N LEU A 93 3.13 -20.93 -2.55
CA LEU A 93 3.31 -19.72 -1.74
C LEU A 93 2.01 -19.19 -1.12
N ALA A 94 0.85 -19.70 -1.55
CA ALA A 94 -0.47 -19.20 -1.15
C ALA A 94 -0.71 -19.31 0.36
N ALA A 95 -0.32 -20.42 0.99
CA ALA A 95 -0.47 -20.60 2.44
C ALA A 95 0.40 -19.61 3.24
N ALA A 96 1.60 -19.31 2.76
CA ALA A 96 2.50 -18.33 3.38
C ALA A 96 1.94 -16.91 3.22
N ALA A 97 1.45 -16.56 2.02
CA ALA A 97 0.82 -15.27 1.76
C ALA A 97 -0.44 -15.07 2.62
N ALA A 98 -1.32 -16.08 2.70
CA ALA A 98 -2.51 -16.06 3.56
C ALA A 98 -2.16 -15.84 5.04
N LYS A 99 -1.17 -16.56 5.55
CA LYS A 99 -0.71 -16.42 6.94
C LYS A 99 -0.19 -15.00 7.21
N ASP A 100 0.64 -14.48 6.31
CA ASP A 100 1.19 -13.13 6.44
C ASP A 100 0.08 -12.06 6.39
N LEU A 101 -0.92 -12.23 5.52
CA LEU A 101 -2.09 -11.33 5.47
C LEU A 101 -2.82 -11.28 6.82
N ASN A 102 -3.04 -12.44 7.47
CA ASN A 102 -3.67 -12.47 8.79
C ASN A 102 -2.78 -11.84 9.88
N ALA A 103 -1.46 -12.02 9.79
CA ALA A 103 -0.51 -11.36 10.69
C ALA A 103 -0.53 -9.83 10.53
N LEU A 104 -0.57 -9.34 9.29
CA LEU A 104 -0.67 -7.91 8.99
C LEU A 104 -2.03 -7.34 9.39
N GLN A 105 -3.12 -8.11 9.26
CA GLN A 105 -4.44 -7.71 9.75
C GLN A 105 -4.43 -7.51 11.26
N LEU A 106 -3.83 -8.44 12.01
CA LEU A 106 -3.71 -8.33 13.47
C LEU A 106 -2.96 -7.05 13.88
N ILE A 107 -1.94 -6.65 13.10
CA ILE A 107 -1.21 -5.40 13.32
C ILE A 107 -2.08 -4.18 12.97
N ALA A 108 -2.81 -4.24 11.85
CA ALA A 108 -3.68 -3.18 11.36
C ALA A 108 -4.87 -2.90 12.30
N ASP A 109 -5.36 -3.91 13.01
CA ASP A 109 -6.47 -3.81 13.96
C ASP A 109 -6.01 -3.31 15.35
N LEU A 110 -4.71 -3.08 15.55
CA LEU A 110 -4.18 -2.65 16.85
C LEU A 110 -4.39 -1.16 17.07
N SER A 111 -5.10 -0.82 18.15
CA SER A 111 -5.38 0.56 18.52
C SER A 111 -4.31 1.20 19.39
N SER A 112 -4.23 2.53 19.33
CA SER A 112 -3.40 3.37 20.17
C SER A 112 -3.72 3.18 21.65
N ALA A 113 -5.01 3.11 21.98
CA ALA A 113 -5.50 2.82 23.32
C ALA A 113 -5.00 1.47 23.83
N ALA A 114 -4.97 0.44 22.99
CA ALA A 114 -4.46 -0.87 23.37
C ALA A 114 -2.96 -0.83 23.68
N ILE A 115 -2.16 -0.16 22.85
CA ILE A 115 -0.71 -0.02 23.08
C ILE A 115 -0.44 0.82 24.34
N LYS A 116 -1.15 1.93 24.54
CA LYS A 116 -1.01 2.77 25.74
C LYS A 116 -1.35 1.99 27.02
N ALA A 117 -2.41 1.16 26.98
CA ALA A 117 -2.78 0.32 28.11
C ALA A 117 -1.70 -0.74 28.44
N GLU A 118 -1.02 -1.29 27.44
CA GLU A 118 0.08 -2.23 27.66
C GLU A 118 1.35 -1.51 28.16
N ALA A 119 1.64 -0.30 27.65
CA ALA A 119 2.72 0.55 28.14
C ALA A 119 2.53 0.92 29.62
N GLN A 120 1.30 1.21 30.05
CA GLN A 120 0.96 1.45 31.45
C GLN A 120 1.31 0.25 32.34
N LYS A 121 0.97 -0.97 31.88
CA LYS A 121 1.19 -2.21 32.64
C LYS A 121 2.66 -2.62 32.68
N LEU A 122 3.37 -2.53 31.56
CA LEU A 122 4.71 -3.08 31.41
C LEU A 122 5.80 -2.08 31.78
N ASN A 123 5.67 -0.81 31.38
CA ASN A 123 6.70 0.21 31.63
C ASN A 123 6.40 1.06 32.88
N GLY A 124 5.27 0.84 33.56
CA GLY A 124 4.90 1.61 34.76
C GLY A 124 4.69 3.11 34.50
N LEU A 125 4.35 3.47 33.26
CA LEU A 125 4.15 4.86 32.83
C LEU A 125 2.98 5.53 33.58
N ASP A 126 3.20 6.79 33.97
CA ASP A 126 2.15 7.60 34.60
C ASP A 126 0.97 7.77 33.64
N THR A 127 -0.23 7.66 34.18
CA THR A 127 -1.46 7.63 33.39
C THR A 127 -1.70 8.99 32.70
N SER A 128 -1.30 10.11 33.33
CA SER A 128 -1.46 11.45 32.75
C SER A 128 -0.57 11.66 31.52
N LEU A 129 0.64 11.11 31.51
CA LEU A 129 1.55 11.18 30.35
C LEU A 129 1.03 10.36 29.16
N LEU A 130 0.47 9.18 29.43
CA LEU A 130 -0.12 8.34 28.39
C LEU A 130 -1.37 8.98 27.78
N TYR A 131 -2.21 9.64 28.57
CA TYR A 131 -3.37 10.38 28.06
C TYR A 131 -2.98 11.60 27.23
N ALA A 132 -1.78 12.17 27.42
CA ALA A 132 -1.28 13.27 26.62
C ALA A 132 -0.76 12.84 25.24
N LEU A 133 -0.47 11.54 25.05
CA LEU A 133 -0.06 11.03 23.74
C LEU A 133 -1.23 11.08 22.77
N PRO A 134 -1.00 11.45 21.49
CA PRO A 134 -2.05 11.48 20.48
C PRO A 134 -2.56 10.07 20.17
N ASP A 135 -3.78 9.95 19.68
CA ASP A 135 -4.32 8.70 19.13
C ASP A 135 -4.02 8.66 17.63
N TRP A 136 -3.64 7.50 17.08
CA TRP A 136 -3.35 7.35 15.63
C TRP A 136 -4.55 6.89 14.81
N GLU A 137 -5.69 6.69 15.43
CA GLU A 137 -6.99 6.53 14.78
C GLU A 137 -7.43 7.88 14.18
N LEU A 138 -6.64 8.37 13.24
CA LEU A 138 -6.94 9.57 12.49
C LEU A 138 -8.21 9.35 11.67
N SER A 139 -9.11 10.32 11.69
CA SER A 139 -10.23 10.34 10.75
C SER A 139 -9.64 10.48 9.34
N GLU A 140 -9.80 9.45 8.52
CA GLU A 140 -9.39 9.54 7.13
C GLU A 140 -10.21 10.63 6.44
N ASN A 141 -9.52 11.60 5.85
CA ASN A 141 -10.15 12.35 4.77
C ASN A 141 -10.31 11.34 3.63
N PRO A 142 -11.51 11.15 3.06
CA PRO A 142 -11.67 10.36 1.85
C PRO A 142 -10.95 11.08 0.71
N ALA A 143 -9.63 10.86 0.61
CA ALA A 143 -8.81 11.33 -0.49
C ALA A 143 -9.23 10.54 -1.71
N SER A 144 -10.17 11.16 -2.40
CA SER A 144 -10.84 10.74 -3.61
C SER A 144 -9.85 10.78 -4.76
N ASN A 145 -9.39 9.59 -5.15
CA ASN A 145 -9.18 9.32 -6.56
C ASN A 145 -9.80 7.93 -6.82
N PRO A 146 -10.88 7.83 -7.61
CA PRO A 146 -11.40 6.56 -8.07
C PRO A 146 -10.40 5.96 -9.06
N GLY A 147 -9.35 5.37 -8.50
CA GLY A 147 -8.33 4.64 -9.23
C GLY A 147 -8.73 3.18 -9.41
N ILE A 148 -7.99 2.48 -10.26
CA ILE A 148 -8.15 1.06 -10.62
C ILE A 148 -8.06 0.14 -9.38
N HIS A 149 -7.64 0.68 -8.23
CA HIS A 149 -7.37 -0.03 -6.99
C HIS A 149 -8.47 0.12 -5.92
N GLN A 150 -9.53 0.90 -6.19
CA GLN A 150 -10.55 1.19 -5.17
C GLN A 150 -11.23 -0.10 -4.69
N ASP A 151 -11.54 -1.01 -5.60
CA ASP A 151 -12.25 -2.26 -5.29
C ASP A 151 -11.44 -3.17 -4.35
N ILE A 152 -10.13 -3.34 -4.60
CA ILE A 152 -9.27 -4.20 -3.76
C ILE A 152 -8.97 -3.55 -2.40
N LYS A 153 -8.83 -2.22 -2.34
CA LYS A 153 -8.68 -1.48 -1.09
C LYS A 153 -9.91 -1.63 -0.21
N GLU A 154 -11.09 -1.39 -0.80
CA GLU A 154 -12.38 -1.51 -0.10
C GLU A 154 -12.65 -2.95 0.36
N LEU A 155 -12.29 -3.94 -0.47
CA LEU A 155 -12.40 -5.35 -0.11
C LEU A 155 -11.56 -5.69 1.13
N LEU A 156 -10.27 -5.30 1.13
CA LEU A 156 -9.39 -5.55 2.28
C LEU A 156 -9.86 -4.78 3.53
N ASP A 157 -10.27 -3.52 3.36
CA ASP A 157 -10.70 -2.70 4.48
C ASP A 157 -11.95 -3.25 5.17
N LYS A 158 -12.94 -3.70 4.40
CA LYS A 158 -14.19 -4.26 4.92
C LYS A 158 -14.12 -5.74 5.31
N SER A 159 -13.06 -6.44 4.93
CA SER A 159 -12.93 -7.85 5.23
C SER A 159 -12.64 -8.11 6.71
N SER A 160 -13.34 -9.10 7.28
CA SER A 160 -13.06 -9.63 8.61
C SER A 160 -11.83 -10.54 8.64
N CYS A 161 -11.37 -11.04 7.49
CA CYS A 161 -10.28 -11.99 7.37
C CYS A 161 -9.50 -11.74 6.07
N TRP A 162 -8.30 -11.17 6.16
CA TRP A 162 -7.52 -10.79 4.98
C TRP A 162 -7.05 -11.98 4.16
N SER A 163 -6.85 -13.16 4.76
CA SER A 163 -6.53 -14.36 3.97
C SER A 163 -7.63 -14.74 2.98
N ASP A 164 -8.89 -14.41 3.26
CA ASP A 164 -10.00 -14.71 2.36
C ASP A 164 -10.00 -13.80 1.12
N CYS A 165 -9.30 -12.67 1.19
CA CYS A 165 -9.09 -11.75 0.07
C CYS A 165 -7.99 -12.23 -0.89
N LEU A 166 -7.24 -13.28 -0.56
CA LEU A 166 -6.09 -13.74 -1.35
C LEU A 166 -6.44 -14.06 -2.83
N PRO A 167 -7.59 -14.69 -3.17
CA PRO A 167 -7.97 -14.90 -4.57
C PRO A 167 -8.17 -13.59 -5.34
N ALA A 168 -8.85 -12.61 -4.74
CA ALA A 168 -9.05 -11.30 -5.35
C ALA A 168 -7.72 -10.55 -5.51
N LEU A 169 -6.85 -10.63 -4.50
CA LEU A 169 -5.51 -10.05 -4.55
C LEU A 169 -4.64 -10.71 -5.64
N SER A 170 -4.75 -12.02 -5.82
CA SER A 170 -4.07 -12.76 -6.90
C SER A 170 -4.56 -12.37 -8.29
N GLN A 171 -5.85 -12.05 -8.42
CA GLN A 171 -6.42 -11.55 -9.65
C GLN A 171 -5.95 -10.12 -9.92
N PHE A 172 -5.96 -9.26 -8.90
CA PHE A 172 -5.42 -7.91 -8.96
C PHE A 172 -3.96 -7.91 -9.46
N TYR A 173 -3.08 -8.73 -8.87
CA TYR A 173 -1.68 -8.81 -9.32
C TYR A 173 -1.52 -9.33 -10.76
N ARG A 174 -2.47 -10.13 -11.24
CA ARG A 174 -2.50 -10.62 -12.64
C ARG A 174 -2.91 -9.56 -13.63
N GLU A 175 -3.88 -8.73 -13.27
CA GLU A 175 -4.48 -7.73 -14.16
C GLU A 175 -3.72 -6.41 -14.15
N VAL A 176 -3.21 -6.01 -12.98
CA VAL A 176 -2.63 -4.68 -12.74
C VAL A 176 -1.11 -4.74 -12.57
N GLY A 177 -0.57 -5.85 -12.08
CA GLY A 177 0.85 -6.01 -11.76
C GLY A 177 1.15 -5.81 -10.27
N ALA A 178 2.42 -5.55 -9.95
CA ALA A 178 2.92 -5.35 -8.59
C ALA A 178 3.92 -4.18 -8.52
N GLY A 179 4.29 -3.76 -7.31
CA GLY A 179 5.32 -2.73 -7.13
C GLY A 179 4.95 -1.38 -7.75
N ILE A 180 5.95 -0.73 -8.35
CA ILE A 180 5.76 0.56 -9.03
C ILE A 180 4.75 0.47 -10.19
N PHE A 181 4.62 -0.70 -10.83
CA PHE A 181 3.72 -0.89 -11.96
C PHE A 181 2.25 -0.95 -11.53
N ALA A 182 1.99 -1.43 -10.31
CA ALA A 182 0.67 -1.35 -9.71
C ALA A 182 0.39 0.02 -9.10
N ARG A 183 1.40 0.74 -8.62
CA ARG A 183 1.22 2.03 -7.93
C ARG A 183 0.96 3.20 -8.88
N TYR A 184 1.59 3.20 -10.05
CA TYR A 184 1.57 4.35 -10.96
C TYR A 184 0.95 4.02 -12.31
N TYR A 185 0.21 4.96 -12.86
CA TYR A 185 -0.35 4.83 -14.21
C TYR A 185 0.59 5.37 -15.30
N ALA A 186 1.43 6.34 -14.95
CA ALA A 186 2.38 6.97 -15.86
C ALA A 186 3.79 6.84 -15.30
N PHE A 187 4.75 6.72 -16.22
CA PHE A 187 6.15 6.51 -15.91
C PHE A 187 7.04 7.39 -16.77
N TYR A 188 8.20 7.74 -16.24
CA TYR A 188 9.28 8.35 -17.00
C TYR A 188 10.59 7.61 -16.76
N TRP A 189 11.54 7.76 -17.69
CA TRP A 189 12.89 7.24 -17.56
C TRP A 189 13.82 8.35 -17.07
N ASP A 190 14.48 8.16 -15.92
CA ASP A 190 15.37 9.16 -15.33
C ASP A 190 16.83 9.08 -15.85
N GLY A 191 17.11 8.15 -16.77
CA GLY A 191 18.45 7.83 -17.26
C GLY A 191 19.01 6.51 -16.72
N ASN A 192 18.46 6.00 -15.61
CA ASN A 192 18.94 4.79 -14.94
C ASN A 192 17.82 3.79 -14.64
N LYS A 193 16.62 4.28 -14.28
CA LYS A 193 15.48 3.45 -13.92
C LYS A 193 14.16 4.09 -14.33
N ILE A 194 13.14 3.24 -14.47
CA ILE A 194 11.76 3.68 -14.63
C ILE A 194 11.29 4.25 -13.28
N GLN A 195 10.73 5.46 -13.29
CA GLN A 195 10.14 6.12 -12.13
C GLN A 195 8.66 6.39 -12.41
N GLY A 196 7.83 6.26 -11.37
CA GLY A 196 6.41 6.58 -11.44
C GLY A 196 6.16 8.08 -11.35
N VAL A 197 5.03 8.52 -11.92
CA VAL A 197 4.55 9.90 -11.82
C VAL A 197 3.40 9.94 -10.81
N ASP A 198 3.57 10.64 -9.69
CA ASP A 198 2.55 10.75 -8.62
C ASP A 198 1.27 11.46 -9.09
N TYR A 199 1.44 12.52 -9.88
CA TYR A 199 0.35 13.39 -10.35
C TYR A 199 0.43 13.53 -11.87
N PRO A 200 0.04 12.50 -12.64
CA PRO A 200 -0.02 12.62 -14.09
C PRO A 200 -1.11 13.63 -14.48
N ASP A 201 -0.86 14.36 -15.56
CA ASP A 201 -1.88 15.25 -16.13
C ASP A 201 -3.10 14.42 -16.56
N GLN A 202 -4.28 14.84 -16.14
CA GLN A 202 -5.53 14.08 -16.32
C GLN A 202 -6.23 14.38 -17.65
N ILE A 203 -5.58 15.08 -18.60
CA ILE A 203 -6.17 15.41 -19.90
C ILE A 203 -6.70 14.12 -20.55
N LYS A 204 -8.02 14.02 -20.68
CA LYS A 204 -8.65 12.88 -21.35
C LYS A 204 -8.78 13.19 -22.82
N LEU A 205 -8.79 12.15 -23.66
CA LEU A 205 -9.01 12.30 -25.09
C LEU A 205 -10.26 13.13 -25.42
N LYS A 206 -11.34 13.01 -24.62
CA LYS A 206 -12.58 13.78 -24.78
C LYS A 206 -12.43 15.29 -24.54
N ASP A 207 -11.37 15.71 -23.84
CA ASP A 207 -11.09 17.10 -23.53
C ASP A 207 -10.32 17.78 -24.69
N LEU A 208 -9.91 17.00 -25.70
CA LEU A 208 -9.34 17.47 -26.96
C LEU A 208 -10.46 17.68 -28.00
N PHE A 209 -10.98 18.91 -28.07
CA PHE A 209 -12.04 19.31 -28.99
C PHE A 209 -11.48 19.73 -30.36
N GLY A 210 -12.19 19.39 -31.44
CA GLY A 210 -11.87 19.85 -32.80
C GLY A 210 -10.88 19.00 -33.58
N TYR A 211 -10.45 17.86 -33.02
CA TYR A 211 -9.54 16.89 -33.64
C TYR A 211 -10.15 15.49 -33.68
N GLU A 212 -11.48 15.37 -33.68
CA GLU A 212 -12.18 14.09 -33.53
C GLU A 212 -11.87 13.12 -34.68
N LYS A 213 -11.66 13.64 -35.90
CA LYS A 213 -11.36 12.83 -37.09
C LYS A 213 -9.93 12.29 -37.03
N GLU A 214 -8.95 13.17 -36.85
CA GLU A 214 -7.53 12.81 -36.75
C GLU A 214 -7.31 11.86 -35.57
N ARG A 215 -7.95 12.12 -34.44
CA ARG A 215 -7.91 11.26 -33.25
C ARG A 215 -8.52 9.87 -33.52
N ALA A 216 -9.61 9.79 -34.29
CA ALA A 216 -10.25 8.52 -34.59
C ALA A 216 -9.32 7.58 -35.36
N GLU A 217 -8.55 8.10 -36.32
CA GLU A 217 -7.56 7.31 -37.08
C GLU A 217 -6.46 6.74 -36.18
N VAL A 218 -5.92 7.55 -35.26
CA VAL A 218 -4.90 7.11 -34.31
C VAL A 218 -5.45 6.03 -33.39
N ILE A 219 -6.65 6.25 -32.82
CA ILE A 219 -7.30 5.28 -31.93
C ILE A 219 -7.53 3.95 -32.66
N GLU A 220 -8.04 3.98 -33.89
CA GLU A 220 -8.32 2.77 -34.65
C GLU A 220 -7.04 1.98 -34.96
N ASN A 221 -5.98 2.68 -35.40
CA ASN A 221 -4.68 2.08 -35.64
C ASN A 221 -4.08 1.44 -34.36
N THR A 222 -4.22 2.10 -33.21
CA THR A 222 -3.75 1.55 -31.92
C THR A 222 -4.58 0.33 -31.48
N ARG A 223 -5.90 0.31 -31.71
CA ARG A 223 -6.72 -0.87 -31.43
C ARG A 223 -6.29 -2.07 -32.25
N GLN A 224 -5.99 -1.87 -33.54
CA GLN A 224 -5.45 -2.92 -34.40
C GLN A 224 -4.12 -3.45 -33.86
N PHE A 225 -3.21 -2.56 -33.43
CA PHE A 225 -1.94 -2.95 -32.82
C PHE A 225 -2.13 -3.82 -31.56
N LEU A 226 -3.01 -3.39 -30.64
CA LEU A 226 -3.30 -4.12 -29.40
C LEU A 226 -3.95 -5.50 -29.64
N GLN A 227 -4.67 -5.65 -30.76
CA GLN A 227 -5.24 -6.93 -31.19
C GLN A 227 -4.23 -7.83 -31.92
N GLY A 228 -2.97 -7.38 -32.08
CA GLY A 228 -1.94 -8.11 -32.83
C GLY A 228 -2.12 -8.05 -34.35
N CYS A 229 -2.98 -7.16 -34.85
CA CYS A 229 -3.14 -6.91 -36.28
C CYS A 229 -2.03 -5.98 -36.81
N PRO A 230 -1.77 -5.98 -38.12
CA PRO A 230 -0.90 -4.97 -38.73
C PRO A 230 -1.40 -3.56 -38.41
N ALA A 231 -0.49 -2.72 -37.92
CA ALA A 231 -0.75 -1.32 -37.61
C ALA A 231 0.37 -0.45 -38.19
N ASN A 232 0.04 0.79 -38.51
CA ASN A 232 0.98 1.76 -39.06
C ASN A 232 1.79 2.41 -37.93
N ASN A 233 3.05 2.75 -38.22
CA ASN A 233 3.80 3.70 -37.39
C ASN A 233 3.15 5.09 -37.52
N VAL A 234 2.90 5.75 -36.40
CA VAL A 234 2.21 7.05 -36.36
C VAL A 234 3.21 8.17 -36.06
N LEU A 235 3.18 9.23 -36.86
CA LEU A 235 3.89 10.48 -36.60
C LEU A 235 2.87 11.63 -36.57
N LEU A 236 2.69 12.26 -35.41
CA LEU A 236 1.84 13.43 -35.25
C LEU A 236 2.67 14.71 -35.48
N TYR A 237 2.27 15.53 -36.46
CA TYR A 237 2.94 16.78 -36.82
C TYR A 237 1.94 17.93 -36.96
N GLY A 238 2.42 19.18 -36.89
CA GLY A 238 1.58 20.39 -36.90
C GLY A 238 2.14 21.51 -36.02
N ASP A 239 1.58 22.71 -36.14
CA ASP A 239 2.07 23.92 -35.48
C ASP A 239 2.06 23.85 -33.96
N ARG A 240 2.91 24.62 -33.28
CA ARG A 240 2.98 24.64 -31.81
C ARG A 240 1.61 25.02 -31.21
N GLY A 241 1.14 24.27 -30.21
CA GLY A 241 -0.13 24.52 -29.53
C GLY A 241 -1.35 23.80 -30.11
N THR A 242 -1.19 22.96 -31.15
CA THR A 242 -2.29 22.21 -31.78
C THR A 242 -2.63 20.87 -31.09
N GLY A 243 -2.26 20.67 -29.82
CA GLY A 243 -2.61 19.44 -29.08
C GLY A 243 -1.93 18.14 -29.57
N LYS A 244 -0.69 18.23 -30.08
CA LYS A 244 0.11 17.04 -30.48
C LYS A 244 0.72 16.29 -29.30
N SER A 245 0.94 17.00 -28.19
CA SER A 245 1.50 16.52 -26.92
C SER A 245 0.41 15.79 -26.16
#